data_AF-A0A2P6ATW6-F1
#
_entry.id   AF-A0A2P6ATW6-F1
#
_cell.length_a   1.000
_cell.length_b   1.000
_cell.length_c   1.000
_cell.angle_alpha   90.00
_cell.angle_beta   90.00
_cell.angle_gamma   90.00
#
_symmetry.space_group_name_H-M   'P 1'
#
loop_
_entity.id
_entity.type
_entity.pdbx_description
1 polymer ?
#
loop_
_entity_poly.entity_id
_entity_poly.type
_entity_poly.pdbx_seq_one_letter_code
_entity_poly.pdbx_strand_id
1 'polypeptide(L)'
;MATTDPTSTTVRLLLRDPSQAIRWPDELLADLDDPESGLLRQLAAELRRQPVRSVAALLGSWHGSPEGEALGAIAAADSLAPAGDSQLEADALLHRLRQRALDARVDRLSRDLQQSPSRETLQALTELKRQQTELMRDRPGPGDA
;
A
#
# COMPACT_ATOMS: atom_id res chain seq x y z
N MET A 1 -1.30 1.78 -21.30
CA MET A 1 -2.61 1.23 -20.91
C MET A 1 -2.32 -0.03 -20.09
N ALA A 2 -2.58 -0.19 -18.80
CA ALA A 2 -3.17 0.63 -17.74
C ALA A 2 -2.06 1.13 -16.79
N THR A 3 -2.25 2.24 -16.10
CA THR A 3 -1.40 2.56 -14.93
C THR A 3 -1.81 1.56 -13.85
N THR A 4 -1.05 0.49 -13.63
CA THR A 4 -1.40 -0.46 -12.60
C THR A 4 -1.16 0.23 -11.26
N ASP A 5 -2.24 0.57 -10.56
CA ASP A 5 -2.13 1.21 -9.26
C ASP A 5 -1.36 0.28 -8.31
N PRO A 6 -0.36 0.78 -7.55
CA PRO A 6 0.40 -0.06 -6.63
C PRO A 6 -0.51 -0.69 -5.55
N THR A 7 -1.63 -0.07 -5.22
CA THR A 7 -2.63 -0.58 -4.27
C THR A 7 -3.32 -1.81 -4.86
N SER A 8 -3.86 -1.70 -6.08
CA SER A 8 -4.49 -2.82 -6.79
C SER A 8 -3.52 -3.98 -7.02
N THR A 9 -2.26 -3.67 -7.37
CA THR A 9 -1.21 -4.68 -7.52
C THR A 9 -0.90 -5.39 -6.20
N THR A 10 -0.92 -4.66 -5.08
CA THR A 10 -0.72 -5.23 -3.75
C THR A 10 -1.86 -6.14 -3.35
N VAL A 11 -3.11 -5.77 -3.66
CA VAL A 11 -4.27 -6.64 -3.47
C VAL A 11 -4.06 -7.97 -4.22
N ARG A 12 -3.68 -7.91 -5.51
CA ARG A 12 -3.41 -9.11 -6.32
C ARG A 12 -2.32 -10.00 -5.72
N LEU A 13 -1.22 -9.39 -5.28
CA LEU A 13 -0.15 -10.11 -4.61
C LEU A 13 -0.64 -10.84 -3.35
N LEU A 14 -1.45 -10.17 -2.51
CA LEU A 14 -2.02 -10.76 -1.30
C LEU A 14 -3.01 -11.89 -1.60
N LEU A 15 -3.70 -11.82 -2.75
CA LEU A 15 -4.52 -12.92 -3.21
C LEU A 15 -3.66 -14.13 -3.64
N ARG A 16 -2.54 -13.88 -4.33
CA ARG A 16 -1.64 -14.97 -4.74
C ARG A 16 -0.89 -15.59 -3.56
N ASP A 17 -0.39 -14.75 -2.65
CA ASP A 17 0.37 -15.16 -1.48
C ASP A 17 -0.13 -14.43 -0.22
N PRO A 18 -1.14 -14.99 0.48
CA PRO A 18 -1.72 -14.37 1.68
C PRO A 18 -0.71 -14.23 2.83
N SER A 19 0.36 -15.01 2.82
CA SER A 19 1.47 -14.92 3.78
C SER A 19 2.17 -13.56 3.76
N GLN A 20 2.17 -12.84 2.63
CA GLN A 20 2.74 -11.49 2.56
C GLN A 20 1.94 -10.45 3.37
N ALA A 21 0.72 -10.76 3.84
CA ALA A 21 -0.12 -9.82 4.60
C ALA A 21 0.59 -9.23 5.83
N ILE A 22 1.51 -9.99 6.44
CA ILE A 22 2.31 -9.56 7.60
C ILE A 22 3.26 -8.38 7.29
N ARG A 23 3.64 -8.20 6.03
CA ARG A 23 4.59 -7.16 5.59
C ARG A 23 3.94 -5.77 5.46
N TRP A 24 2.62 -5.70 5.53
CA TRP A 24 1.85 -4.47 5.35
C TRP A 24 1.37 -3.95 6.71
N PRO A 25 2.04 -2.95 7.30
CA PRO A 25 1.64 -2.40 8.59
C PRO A 25 0.40 -1.51 8.44
N ASP A 26 -0.50 -1.55 9.43
CA ASP A 26 -1.77 -0.80 9.38
C ASP A 26 -1.53 0.71 9.26
N GLU A 27 -0.49 1.23 9.91
CA GLU A 27 -0.10 2.64 9.83
C GLU A 27 0.20 3.09 8.40
N LEU A 28 0.84 2.23 7.60
CA LEU A 28 1.16 2.53 6.21
C LEU A 28 -0.12 2.57 5.39
N LEU A 29 -0.99 1.56 5.57
CA LEU A 29 -2.23 1.46 4.82
C LEU A 29 -3.23 2.57 5.17
N ALA A 30 -3.24 3.02 6.42
CA ALA A 30 -4.09 4.12 6.89
C ALA A 30 -3.68 5.48 6.31
N ASP A 31 -2.41 5.65 5.94
CA ASP A 31 -1.88 6.90 5.40
C ASP A 31 -2.06 7.00 3.88
N LEU A 32 -2.46 5.90 3.21
CA LEU A 32 -2.79 5.88 1.79
C LEU A 32 -4.13 6.58 1.50
N ASP A 33 -4.07 7.63 0.69
CA ASP A 33 -5.21 8.42 0.22
C ASP A 33 -5.66 7.93 -1.18
N ASP A 34 -6.11 6.68 -1.28
CA ASP A 34 -6.55 6.06 -2.54
C ASP A 34 -7.89 5.33 -2.36
N PRO A 35 -8.82 5.36 -3.34
CA PRO A 35 -10.09 4.63 -3.24
C PRO A 35 -9.94 3.14 -2.94
N GLU A 36 -8.86 2.48 -3.39
CA GLU A 36 -8.63 1.05 -3.14
C GLU A 36 -7.94 0.79 -1.78
N SER A 37 -7.47 1.82 -1.06
CA SER A 37 -6.73 1.64 0.20
C SER A 37 -7.59 1.02 1.30
N GLY A 38 -8.88 1.33 1.32
CA GLY A 38 -9.86 0.74 2.25
C GLY A 38 -10.02 -0.77 2.05
N LEU A 39 -10.06 -1.22 0.80
CA LEU A 39 -10.12 -2.65 0.46
C LEU A 39 -8.83 -3.36 0.86
N LEU A 40 -7.67 -2.78 0.53
CA LEU A 40 -6.36 -3.32 0.86
C LEU A 40 -6.19 -3.47 2.38
N ARG A 41 -6.60 -2.46 3.16
CA ARG A 41 -6.53 -2.50 4.63
C ARG A 41 -7.39 -3.60 5.22
N GLN A 42 -8.63 -3.76 4.76
CA GLN A 42 -9.52 -4.83 5.20
C GLN A 42 -8.95 -6.21 4.85
N LEU A 43 -8.43 -6.36 3.63
CA LEU A 43 -7.84 -7.62 3.18
C LEU A 43 -6.60 -7.98 4.00
N ALA A 44 -5.67 -7.04 4.19
CA ALA A 44 -4.48 -7.24 4.99
C ALA A 44 -4.84 -7.60 6.45
N ALA A 45 -5.83 -6.96 7.04
CA ALA A 45 -6.30 -7.27 8.39
C ALA A 45 -6.85 -8.69 8.50
N GLU A 46 -7.72 -9.11 7.57
CA GLU A 46 -8.28 -10.46 7.54
C GLU A 46 -7.22 -11.54 7.32
N LEU A 47 -6.30 -11.32 6.37
CA LEU A 47 -5.22 -12.26 6.08
C LEU A 47 -4.21 -12.36 7.22
N ARG A 48 -3.95 -11.27 7.94
CA ARG A 48 -3.11 -11.31 9.16
C ARG A 48 -3.75 -12.12 10.27
N ARG A 49 -5.08 -12.13 10.38
CA ARG A 49 -5.81 -12.95 11.36
C ARG A 49 -5.86 -14.41 10.95
N GLN A 50 -5.94 -14.69 9.64
CA GLN A 50 -6.08 -16.04 9.10
C GLN A 50 -5.20 -16.25 7.85
N PRO A 51 -3.86 -16.36 8.01
CA PRO A 51 -2.93 -16.42 6.87
C PRO A 51 -3.04 -17.72 6.05
N VAL A 52 -3.65 -18.77 6.62
CA VAL A 52 -3.86 -20.08 5.98
C VAL A 52 -5.15 -20.10 5.14
N ARG A 53 -5.99 -19.07 5.24
CA ARG A 53 -7.29 -19.04 4.57
C ARG A 53 -7.09 -18.84 3.07
N SER A 54 -7.60 -19.76 2.26
CA SER A 54 -7.56 -19.64 0.81
C SER A 54 -8.35 -18.41 0.36
N VAL A 55 -7.87 -17.73 -0.68
CA VAL A 55 -8.58 -16.59 -1.30
C VAL A 55 -10.02 -16.90 -1.67
N ALA A 56 -10.29 -18.10 -2.20
CA ALA A 56 -11.64 -18.53 -2.52
C ALA A 56 -12.58 -18.50 -1.29
N ALA A 57 -12.06 -18.84 -0.11
CA ALA A 57 -12.83 -18.78 1.13
C ALA A 57 -13.01 -17.35 1.66
N LEU A 58 -12.08 -16.44 1.33
CA LEU A 58 -12.18 -15.02 1.66
C LEU A 58 -13.17 -14.29 0.74
N LEU A 59 -13.07 -14.52 -0.58
CA LEU A 59 -14.06 -14.10 -1.58
C LEU A 59 -15.46 -14.63 -1.24
N GLY A 60 -15.55 -15.89 -0.79
CA GLY A 60 -16.81 -16.48 -0.33
C GLY A 60 -17.41 -15.76 0.88
N SER A 61 -16.60 -15.28 1.84
CA SER A 61 -17.13 -14.49 2.97
C SER A 61 -17.53 -13.07 2.62
N TRP A 62 -16.96 -12.50 1.57
CA TRP A 62 -17.29 -11.16 1.08
C TRP A 62 -18.28 -11.20 -0.09
N HIS A 63 -18.82 -12.38 -0.40
CA HIS A 63 -19.74 -12.58 -1.50
C HIS A 63 -21.03 -11.77 -1.27
N GLY A 64 -21.37 -10.89 -2.22
CA GLY A 64 -22.52 -9.99 -2.13
C GLY A 64 -22.24 -8.65 -1.44
N SER A 65 -20.99 -8.38 -1.03
CA SER A 65 -20.54 -7.06 -0.61
C SER A 65 -19.83 -6.34 -1.76
N PRO A 66 -19.86 -4.99 -1.80
CA PRO A 66 -19.13 -4.23 -2.83
C PRO A 66 -17.62 -4.49 -2.80
N GLU A 67 -17.06 -4.76 -1.62
CA GLU A 67 -15.65 -5.13 -1.44
C GLU A 67 -15.33 -6.49 -2.07
N GLY A 68 -16.23 -7.47 -1.94
CA GLY A 68 -16.06 -8.78 -2.57
C GLY A 68 -16.15 -8.74 -4.09
N GLU A 69 -17.06 -7.91 -4.65
CA GLU A 69 -17.17 -7.68 -6.09
C GLU A 69 -15.90 -7.02 -6.65
N ALA A 70 -15.39 -5.99 -5.96
CA ALA A 70 -14.14 -5.32 -6.33
C ALA A 70 -12.95 -6.28 -6.26
N LEU A 71 -12.85 -7.09 -5.19
CA LEU A 71 -11.81 -8.10 -5.03
C LEU A 71 -11.87 -9.15 -6.14
N GLY A 72 -13.08 -9.61 -6.49
CA GLY A 72 -13.32 -10.57 -7.57
C GLY A 72 -12.90 -10.02 -8.93
N ALA A 73 -13.21 -8.76 -9.23
CA ALA A 73 -12.78 -8.10 -10.46
C ALA A 73 -11.25 -8.00 -10.57
N ILE A 74 -10.58 -7.64 -9.47
CA ILE A 74 -9.12 -7.54 -9.40
C ILE A 74 -8.47 -8.92 -9.57
N ALA A 75 -9.02 -9.96 -8.92
CA ALA A 75 -8.54 -11.34 -9.04
C ALA A 75 -8.69 -11.89 -10.46
N ALA A 76 -9.83 -11.62 -11.11
CA ALA A 76 -10.09 -12.04 -12.49
C ALA A 76 -9.11 -11.38 -13.48
N ALA A 77 -8.76 -10.11 -13.24
CA ALA A 77 -7.75 -9.42 -14.02
C ALA A 77 -6.32 -9.95 -13.77
N ASP A 78 -6.01 -10.52 -12.60
CA ASP A 78 -4.69 -11.08 -12.23
C ASP A 78 -4.38 -12.45 -12.77
N SER A 79 -5.40 -13.29 -12.96
CA SER A 79 -5.23 -14.66 -13.46
C SER A 79 -4.49 -14.77 -14.80
N LEU A 80 -4.27 -13.65 -15.51
CA LEU A 80 -3.56 -13.55 -16.78
C LEU A 80 -2.09 -13.14 -16.65
N ALA A 81 -1.60 -12.75 -15.47
CA ALA A 81 -0.22 -12.33 -15.26
C ALA A 81 0.68 -13.52 -14.86
N PRO A 82 1.92 -13.62 -15.40
CA PRO A 82 2.85 -14.67 -14.99
C PRO A 82 3.25 -14.51 -13.52
N ALA A 83 3.22 -15.61 -12.78
CA ALA A 83 3.67 -15.64 -11.39
C ALA A 83 5.19 -15.43 -11.33
N GLY A 84 5.62 -14.23 -10.90
CA GLY A 84 7.01 -13.94 -10.57
C GLY A 84 7.32 -14.20 -9.09
N ASP A 85 8.54 -13.85 -8.66
CA ASP A 85 8.95 -13.91 -7.26
C ASP A 85 8.10 -12.98 -6.38
N SER A 86 7.14 -13.58 -5.67
CA SER A 86 6.18 -12.85 -4.84
C SER A 86 6.87 -12.02 -3.74
N GLN A 87 8.03 -12.46 -3.25
CA GLN A 87 8.80 -11.69 -2.27
C GLN A 87 9.42 -10.41 -2.85
N LEU A 88 9.97 -10.48 -4.06
CA LEU A 88 10.58 -9.34 -4.76
C LEU A 88 9.50 -8.32 -5.15
N GLU A 89 8.36 -8.82 -5.62
CA GLU A 89 7.21 -7.98 -5.95
C GLU A 89 6.65 -7.27 -4.71
N ALA A 90 6.51 -7.97 -3.57
CA ALA A 90 6.08 -7.34 -2.33
C ALA A 90 7.04 -6.24 -1.88
N ASP A 91 8.35 -6.45 -2.02
CA ASP A 91 9.34 -5.46 -1.62
C ASP A 91 9.26 -4.18 -2.46
N ALA A 92 9.16 -4.34 -3.78
CA ALA A 92 8.99 -3.23 -4.71
C ALA A 92 7.69 -2.46 -4.45
N LEU A 93 6.59 -3.17 -4.19
CA LEU A 93 5.29 -2.56 -3.89
C LEU A 93 5.29 -1.86 -2.53
N LEU A 94 5.92 -2.45 -1.52
CA LEU A 94 6.05 -1.84 -0.19
C LEU A 94 6.85 -0.54 -0.26
N HIS A 95 7.92 -0.51 -1.03
CA HIS A 95 8.69 0.71 -1.26
C HIS A 95 7.83 1.80 -1.92
N ARG A 96 7.10 1.47 -2.99
CA ARG A 96 6.23 2.42 -3.70
C ARG A 96 5.10 2.95 -2.81
N LEU A 97 4.43 2.07 -2.07
CA LEU A 97 3.35 2.48 -1.16
C LEU A 97 3.87 3.34 -0.01
N ARG A 98 5.07 3.07 0.53
CA ARG A 98 5.71 3.95 1.53
C ARG A 98 5.99 5.34 1.00
N GLN A 99 6.51 5.45 -0.22
CA GLN A 99 6.73 6.76 -0.86
C GLN A 99 5.41 7.51 -1.04
N ARG A 100 4.36 6.83 -1.48
CA ARG A 100 3.04 7.43 -1.69
C ARG A 100 2.38 7.88 -0.39
N ALA A 101 2.45 7.07 0.67
CA ALA A 101 1.99 7.43 1.99
C ALA A 101 2.71 8.70 2.48
N LEU A 102 4.05 8.70 2.43
CA LEU A 102 4.84 9.85 2.83
C LEU A 102 4.47 11.13 2.05
N ASP A 103 4.27 11.02 0.73
CA ASP A 103 3.83 12.15 -0.10
C ASP A 103 2.43 12.65 0.30
N ALA A 104 1.47 11.75 0.50
CA ALA A 104 0.14 12.08 1.00
C ALA A 104 0.18 12.76 2.37
N ARG A 105 1.08 12.33 3.27
CA ARG A 105 1.27 12.95 4.59
C ARG A 105 1.90 14.33 4.49
N VAL A 106 2.92 14.52 3.65
CA VAL A 106 3.50 15.84 3.35
C VAL A 106 2.43 16.79 2.82
N ASP A 107 1.63 16.33 1.87
CA ASP A 107 0.60 17.12 1.22
C ASP A 107 -0.54 17.46 2.18
N ARG A 108 -0.98 16.51 3.04
CA ARG A 108 -1.93 16.78 4.13
C ARG A 108 -1.41 17.83 5.11
N LEU A 109 -0.19 17.69 5.62
CA LEU A 109 0.41 18.69 6.52
C LEU A 109 0.59 20.05 5.83
N SER A 110 0.94 20.05 4.55
CA SER A 110 1.09 21.30 3.79
C SER A 110 -0.25 22.01 3.59
N ARG A 111 -1.34 21.26 3.37
CA ARG A 111 -2.71 21.79 3.31
C ARG A 111 -3.18 22.29 4.67
N ASP A 112 -2.97 21.51 5.73
CA ASP A 112 -3.28 21.92 7.11
C ASP A 112 -2.58 23.24 7.46
N LEU A 113 -1.29 23.36 7.12
CA LEU A 113 -0.52 24.58 7.33
C LEU A 113 -1.09 25.79 6.58
N GLN A 114 -1.57 25.58 5.35
CA GLN A 114 -2.20 26.64 4.56
C GLN A 114 -3.55 27.07 5.14
N GLN A 115 -4.29 26.15 5.76
CA GLN A 115 -5.59 26.42 6.37
C GLN A 115 -5.48 27.00 7.79
N SER A 116 -4.50 26.54 8.57
CA SER A 116 -4.24 26.96 9.95
C SER A 116 -2.72 27.04 10.20
N PRO A 117 -2.09 28.20 9.95
CA PRO A 117 -0.64 28.34 10.11
C PRO A 117 -0.25 28.31 11.60
N SER A 118 0.10 27.12 12.08
CA SER A 118 0.54 26.87 13.45
C SER A 118 2.05 26.54 13.49
N ARG A 119 2.72 26.97 14.56
CA ARG A 119 4.15 26.67 14.78
C ARG A 119 4.41 25.16 14.87
N GLU A 120 3.47 24.40 15.44
CA GLU A 120 3.54 22.93 15.52
C GLU A 120 3.48 22.27 14.14
N THR A 121 2.55 22.67 13.26
CA THR A 121 2.44 22.14 11.89
C THR A 121 3.70 22.45 11.06
N LEU A 122 4.29 23.64 11.21
CA LEU A 122 5.56 24.01 10.58
C LEU A 122 6.73 23.12 11.03
N GLN A 123 6.82 22.86 12.33
CA GLN A 123 7.85 21.99 12.89
C GLN A 123 7.69 20.55 12.39
N ALA A 124 6.47 20.01 12.41
CA ALA A 124 6.18 18.67 11.92
C ALA A 124 6.51 18.51 10.42
N LEU A 125 6.17 19.49 9.58
CA LEU A 125 6.48 19.45 8.14
C LEU A 125 7.99 19.51 7.88
N THR A 126 8.72 20.30 8.66
CA THR A 126 10.18 20.43 8.52
C THR A 126 10.88 19.13 8.89
N GLU A 127 10.47 18.49 9.98
CA GLU A 127 10.98 17.17 10.40
C GLU A 127 10.69 16.10 9.33
N LEU A 128 9.45 16.07 8.82
CA LEU A 128 9.03 15.09 7.82
C LEU A 128 9.80 15.25 6.50
N LYS A 129 10.04 16.48 6.04
CA LYS A 129 10.88 16.75 4.84
C LYS A 129 12.33 16.35 5.04
N ARG A 130 12.86 16.50 6.25
CA ARG A 130 14.22 16.07 6.59
C ARG A 130 14.33 14.55 6.51
N GLN A 131 13.40 13.83 7.12
CA GLN A 131 13.31 12.37 7.03
C GLN A 131 13.18 11.88 5.58
N GLN A 132 12.35 12.55 4.76
CA GLN A 132 12.21 12.22 3.35
C GLN A 132 13.54 12.38 2.59
N THR A 133 14.28 13.45 2.88
CA THR A 133 15.60 13.71 2.28
C THR A 133 16.63 12.65 2.71
N GLU A 134 16.58 12.23 3.97
CA GLU A 134 17.45 11.17 4.51
C GLU A 134 17.14 9.80 3.88
N LEU A 135 15.86 9.45 3.72
CA LEU A 135 15.41 8.25 2.98
C LEU A 135 15.81 8.27 1.51
N MET A 136 15.82 9.44 0.87
CA MET A 136 16.29 9.59 -0.51
C MET A 136 17.82 9.51 -0.62
N ARG A 137 18.54 9.93 0.43
CA ARG A 137 20.01 9.91 0.51
C ARG A 137 20.56 8.52 0.86
N ASP A 138 19.81 7.73 1.62
CA ASP A 138 20.12 6.33 1.94
C ASP A 138 19.82 5.37 0.76
N ARG A 139 19.43 5.91 -0.40
CA ARG A 139 19.51 5.14 -1.64
C ARG A 139 20.99 4.78 -1.83
N PRO A 140 21.41 3.50 -1.77
CA PRO A 140 22.69 3.15 -2.33
C PRO A 140 22.62 3.59 -3.78
N GLY A 141 23.43 4.59 -4.14
CA GLY A 141 23.68 4.87 -5.54
C GLY A 141 24.04 3.52 -6.19
N PRO A 142 23.62 3.26 -7.45
CA PRO A 142 24.28 2.20 -8.19
C PRO A 142 25.78 2.53 -8.16
N GLY A 143 26.51 1.83 -7.28
CA GLY A 143 27.91 2.06 -7.06
C GLY A 143 28.68 1.71 -8.31
N ASP A 144 29.66 2.56 -8.62
CA ASP A 144 31.04 2.11 -8.79
C ASP A 144 31.19 0.67 -9.31
N ALA A 145 31.26 0.57 -10.63
CA ALA A 145 32.04 -0.44 -11.36
C ALA A 145 32.63 0.22 -12.60
#